data_AF-A0A0K2ZJM7-F1
#
_entry.id   AF-A0A0K2ZJM7-F1
#
_cell.length_a   1.000
_cell.length_b   1.000
_cell.length_c   1.000
_cell.angle_alpha   90.00
_cell.angle_beta   90.00
_cell.angle_gamma   90.00
#
_symmetry.space_group_name_H-M   'P 1'
#
loop_
_entity.id
_entity.type
_entity.pdbx_description
1 polymer ?
#
loop_
_entity_poly.entity_id
_entity_poly.type
_entity_poly.pdbx_seq_one_letter_code
_entity_poly.pdbx_strand_id
1 'polypeptide(L)'
;MRLFSLFASVLLLGMAVPLPAARAKSPEQEHSQQPPIDLQRFMGRWYVIAHVPYFAERGHVASSDEYTLAENGKIGVRYQYREGFDEPLKEVTSRATVKDGTGNRRWTTWFFAVVPTKYRILEVAPDYSWALIDYPGRDLAWVFARTPDMDHKQYRELVDKLDRDYGVNVDKLKRVAQHRAQVGKLGFEVPSKP
;
A
#
# COMPACT_ATOMS: atom_id res chain seq x y z
N MET A 1 3.94 82.33 31.20
CA MET A 1 3.05 81.63 32.14
C MET A 1 2.93 80.19 31.65
N ARG A 2 3.33 79.22 32.49
CA ARG A 2 3.13 77.73 32.50
C ARG A 2 2.40 77.09 31.28
N LEU A 3 2.75 75.91 30.76
CA LEU A 3 3.06 74.65 31.43
C LEU A 3 3.76 73.68 30.44
N PHE A 4 4.72 72.90 30.95
CA PHE A 4 5.28 71.71 30.32
C PHE A 4 4.24 70.58 30.23
N SER A 5 4.28 69.77 29.17
CA SER A 5 3.73 68.41 29.22
C SER A 5 4.72 67.43 28.58
N LEU A 6 5.32 66.61 29.44
CA LEU A 6 6.12 65.45 29.09
C LEU A 6 5.22 64.37 28.47
N PHE A 7 5.61 63.82 27.33
CA PHE A 7 5.14 62.51 26.88
C PHE A 7 6.17 61.47 27.30
N ALA A 8 5.79 60.61 28.24
CA ALA A 8 6.56 59.44 28.65
C ALA A 8 6.38 58.32 27.61
N SER A 9 7.48 57.92 26.96
CA SER A 9 7.53 56.73 26.13
C SER A 9 7.50 55.47 27.00
N VAL A 10 6.45 54.66 26.88
CA VAL A 10 6.41 53.32 27.45
C VAL A 10 6.98 52.35 26.42
N LEU A 11 8.21 51.88 26.63
CA LEU A 11 8.77 50.74 25.90
C LEU A 11 8.19 49.44 26.50
N LEU A 12 7.30 48.79 25.75
CA LEU A 12 6.84 47.43 26.04
C LEU A 12 7.86 46.43 25.50
N LEU A 13 8.67 45.87 26.39
CA LEU A 13 9.59 44.77 26.11
C LEU A 13 8.77 43.46 26.03
N GLY A 14 8.45 43.01 24.82
CA GLY A 14 7.77 41.74 24.59
C GLY A 14 8.71 40.55 24.86
N MET A 15 8.50 39.84 25.96
CA MET A 15 9.11 38.52 26.18
C MET A 15 8.47 37.50 25.22
N ALA A 16 9.23 37.07 24.22
CA ALA A 16 8.86 35.93 23.39
C ALA A 16 9.01 34.64 24.20
N VAL A 17 7.88 34.05 24.60
CA VAL A 17 7.84 32.70 25.19
C VAL A 17 7.95 31.70 24.03
N PRO A 18 8.98 30.85 23.97
CA PRO A 18 9.08 29.84 22.93
C PRO A 18 8.01 28.78 23.18
N LEU A 19 7.04 28.69 22.27
CA LEU A 19 6.10 27.57 22.23
C LEU A 19 6.88 26.28 21.95
N PRO A 20 6.66 25.19 22.71
CA PRO A 20 7.30 23.92 22.42
C PRO A 20 6.84 23.46 21.04
N ALA A 21 7.77 23.36 20.09
CA ALA A 21 7.52 22.78 18.79
C ALA A 21 7.09 21.32 19.01
N ALA A 22 5.80 21.04 18.77
CA ALA A 22 5.32 19.67 18.67
C ALA A 22 6.16 18.98 17.59
N ARG A 23 7.03 18.07 18.01
CA ARG A 23 7.84 17.26 17.10
C ARG A 23 6.87 16.37 16.33
N ALA A 24 6.52 16.79 15.11
CA ALA A 24 5.79 15.95 14.17
C ALA A 24 6.59 14.64 14.04
N LYS A 25 6.00 13.52 14.46
CA LYS A 25 6.61 12.21 14.26
C LYS A 25 6.76 12.03 12.76
N SER A 26 7.97 11.74 12.30
CA SER A 26 8.17 11.39 10.89
C SER A 26 7.29 10.18 10.55
N PRO A 27 6.70 10.10 9.34
CA PRO A 27 5.93 8.92 8.88
C PRO A 27 6.69 7.60 9.02
N GLU A 28 8.01 7.69 9.17
CA GLU A 28 8.93 6.59 9.39
C GLU A 28 8.80 5.92 10.77
N GLN A 29 8.18 6.59 11.75
CA GLN A 29 7.96 6.08 13.12
C GLN A 29 6.52 5.60 13.38
N GLU A 30 5.56 5.89 12.50
CA GLU A 30 4.14 5.60 12.77
C GLU A 30 3.78 4.11 12.72
N HIS A 31 4.56 3.28 12.01
CA HIS A 31 4.28 1.84 11.89
C HIS A 31 5.01 0.97 12.95
N SER A 32 5.67 1.58 13.93
CA SER A 32 6.48 0.85 14.92
C SER A 32 5.68 0.06 15.97
N GLN A 33 4.34 0.01 15.87
CA GLN A 33 3.49 -0.68 16.86
C GLN A 33 3.01 -2.06 16.43
N GLN A 34 3.11 -2.41 15.14
CA GLN A 34 2.69 -3.74 14.68
C GLN A 34 3.84 -4.74 14.82
N PRO A 35 3.56 -6.01 15.18
CA PRO A 35 4.59 -7.03 15.21
C PRO A 35 5.23 -7.20 13.82
N PRO A 36 6.51 -7.60 13.75
CA PRO A 36 7.16 -7.94 12.50
C PRO A 36 6.38 -9.01 11.74
N ILE A 37 6.34 -8.90 10.41
CA ILE A 37 5.75 -9.92 9.55
C ILE A 37 6.64 -11.16 9.58
N ASP A 38 6.08 -12.30 9.96
CA ASP A 38 6.68 -13.60 9.69
C ASP A 38 6.70 -13.85 8.17
N LEU A 39 7.90 -13.82 7.59
CA LEU A 39 8.10 -14.00 6.15
C LEU A 39 7.73 -15.40 5.69
N GLN A 40 7.99 -16.44 6.48
CA GLN A 40 7.65 -17.81 6.08
C GLN A 40 6.14 -17.96 5.92
N ARG A 41 5.38 -17.40 6.86
CA ARG A 41 3.90 -17.37 6.77
C ARG A 41 3.39 -16.46 5.66
N PHE A 42 4.16 -15.46 5.22
CA PHE A 42 3.78 -14.58 4.13
C PHE A 42 4.00 -15.21 2.74
N MET A 43 4.90 -16.19 2.62
CA MET A 43 5.18 -16.87 1.35
C MET A 43 3.95 -17.60 0.78
N GLY A 44 4.08 -18.08 -0.46
CA GLY A 44 3.01 -18.72 -1.22
C GLY A 44 2.17 -17.72 -1.99
N ARG A 45 0.99 -18.17 -2.43
CA ARG A 45 0.12 -17.42 -3.33
C ARG A 45 -0.76 -16.40 -2.59
N TRP A 46 -0.93 -15.25 -3.23
CA TRP A 46 -1.90 -14.21 -2.91
C TRP A 46 -2.65 -13.82 -4.18
N TYR A 47 -3.98 -13.83 -4.12
CA TYR A 47 -4.83 -13.31 -5.18
C TYR A 47 -4.97 -11.81 -5.03
N VAL A 48 -4.86 -11.09 -6.14
CA VAL A 48 -5.09 -9.64 -6.17
C VAL A 48 -6.61 -9.45 -6.23
N ILE A 49 -7.22 -9.04 -5.12
CA ILE A 49 -8.68 -8.84 -5.04
C ILE A 49 -9.07 -7.47 -5.55
N ALA A 50 -8.25 -6.46 -5.27
CA ALA A 50 -8.41 -5.12 -5.78
C ALA A 50 -7.07 -4.41 -5.84
N HIS A 51 -6.99 -3.41 -6.72
CA HIS A 51 -5.83 -2.54 -6.83
C HIS A 51 -6.20 -1.19 -7.39
N VAL A 52 -5.30 -0.21 -7.29
CA VAL A 52 -5.39 1.04 -8.05
C VAL A 52 -4.77 0.81 -9.43
N PRO A 53 -5.56 0.78 -10.52
CA PRO A 53 -5.05 0.33 -11.81
C PRO A 53 -4.01 1.25 -12.43
N TYR A 54 -2.85 0.67 -12.76
CA TYR A 54 -1.76 1.33 -13.45
C TYR A 54 -1.37 0.56 -14.72
N PHE A 55 -0.51 1.16 -15.55
CA PHE A 55 -0.27 0.71 -16.92
C PHE A 55 0.15 -0.76 -17.06
N ALA A 56 0.78 -1.37 -16.05
CA ALA A 56 1.29 -2.74 -16.14
C ALA A 56 0.31 -3.82 -15.67
N GLU A 57 -0.72 -3.46 -14.87
CA GLU A 57 -1.69 -4.42 -14.31
C GLU A 57 -3.14 -4.14 -14.74
N ARG A 58 -3.38 -3.01 -15.40
CA ARG A 58 -4.73 -2.61 -15.84
C ARG A 58 -5.35 -3.66 -16.76
N GLY A 59 -6.60 -4.00 -16.46
CA GLY A 59 -7.43 -4.93 -17.22
C GLY A 59 -6.99 -6.39 -17.11
N HIS A 60 -6.12 -6.73 -16.16
CA HIS A 60 -5.79 -8.12 -15.86
C HIS A 60 -6.93 -8.80 -15.09
N VAL A 61 -7.08 -10.11 -15.30
CA VAL A 61 -8.01 -10.97 -14.56
C VAL A 61 -7.30 -12.22 -14.04
N ALA A 62 -7.94 -12.88 -13.07
CA ALA A 62 -7.43 -14.07 -12.40
C ALA A 62 -5.99 -13.90 -11.89
N SER A 63 -5.66 -12.69 -11.44
CA SER A 63 -4.28 -12.33 -11.14
C SER A 63 -3.87 -12.71 -9.73
N SER A 64 -2.64 -13.19 -9.59
CA SER A 64 -2.07 -13.58 -8.30
C SER A 64 -0.55 -13.37 -8.28
N ASP A 65 -0.02 -13.07 -7.10
CA ASP A 65 1.40 -13.11 -6.80
C ASP A 65 1.75 -14.38 -6.02
N GLU A 66 2.82 -15.06 -6.42
CA GLU A 66 3.40 -16.14 -5.63
C GLU A 66 4.79 -15.76 -5.14
N TYR A 67 4.96 -15.78 -3.82
CA TYR A 67 6.19 -15.39 -3.14
C TYR A 67 6.96 -16.62 -2.65
N THR A 68 8.26 -16.67 -2.93
CA THR A 68 9.15 -17.74 -2.47
C THR A 68 10.37 -17.17 -1.75
N LEU A 69 10.69 -17.70 -0.57
CA LEU A 69 11.84 -17.26 0.22
C LEU A 69 13.04 -18.14 -0.11
N ALA A 70 14.12 -17.54 -0.61
CA ALA A 70 15.38 -18.22 -0.85
C ALA A 70 16.25 -18.26 0.42
N GLU A 71 17.21 -19.19 0.48
CA GLU A 71 18.14 -19.36 1.61
C GLU A 71 18.95 -18.09 1.91
N ASN A 72 19.25 -17.29 0.89
CA ASN A 72 19.97 -16.03 1.02
C ASN A 72 19.09 -14.83 1.43
N GLY A 73 17.84 -15.08 1.85
CA GLY A 73 16.88 -14.07 2.29
C GLY A 73 16.25 -13.24 1.17
N LYS A 74 16.58 -13.51 -0.10
CA LYS A 74 15.89 -12.89 -1.25
C LYS A 74 14.54 -13.55 -1.46
N ILE A 75 13.60 -12.78 -1.97
CA ILE A 75 12.24 -13.23 -2.24
C ILE A 75 12.05 -13.30 -3.76
N GLY A 76 11.68 -14.45 -4.29
CA GLY A 76 11.16 -14.59 -5.64
C GLY A 76 9.70 -14.15 -5.67
N VAL A 77 9.31 -13.39 -6.71
CA VAL A 77 7.92 -13.01 -6.93
C VAL A 77 7.53 -13.45 -8.33
N ARG A 78 6.42 -14.16 -8.43
CA ARG A 78 5.84 -14.62 -9.69
C ARG A 78 4.41 -14.11 -9.79
N TYR A 79 4.23 -13.07 -10.59
CA TYR A 79 2.93 -12.49 -10.89
C TYR A 79 2.33 -13.21 -12.09
N GLN A 80 1.14 -13.79 -11.92
CA GLN A 80 0.40 -14.49 -12.97
C GLN A 80 -0.91 -13.76 -13.24
N TYR A 81 -1.33 -13.70 -14.50
CA TYR A 81 -2.56 -13.03 -14.91
C TYR A 81 -3.04 -13.48 -16.29
N ARG A 82 -4.26 -13.09 -16.67
CA ARG A 82 -4.75 -13.13 -18.05
C ARG A 82 -5.25 -11.75 -18.48
N GLU A 83 -5.25 -11.47 -19.78
CA GLU A 83 -5.82 -10.23 -20.34
C GLU A 83 -7.35 -10.30 -20.48
N GLY A 84 -7.90 -11.52 -20.43
CA GLY A 84 -9.32 -11.88 -20.48
C GLY A 84 -9.45 -13.35 -20.07
N PHE A 85 -10.64 -13.83 -19.69
CA PHE A 85 -10.77 -15.22 -19.20
C PHE A 85 -10.52 -16.28 -20.29
N ASP A 86 -10.65 -15.91 -21.56
CA ASP A 86 -10.35 -16.77 -22.72
C ASP A 86 -8.90 -16.63 -23.23
N GLU A 87 -8.14 -15.68 -22.67
CA GLU A 87 -6.77 -15.42 -23.09
C GLU A 87 -5.76 -16.32 -22.37
N PRO A 88 -4.60 -16.63 -22.97
CA PRO A 88 -3.56 -17.41 -22.33
C PRO A 88 -3.09 -16.83 -20.98
N LEU A 89 -2.69 -17.71 -20.06
CA LEU A 89 -2.02 -17.31 -18.82
C LEU A 89 -0.67 -16.67 -19.16
N LYS A 90 -0.43 -15.47 -18.63
CA LYS A 90 0.83 -14.75 -18.71
C LYS A 90 1.48 -14.71 -17.33
N GLU A 91 2.79 -14.51 -17.33
CA GLU A 91 3.58 -14.47 -16.11
C GLU A 91 4.69 -13.44 -16.21
N VAL A 92 4.96 -12.76 -15.08
CA VAL A 92 6.11 -11.89 -14.89
C VAL A 92 6.83 -12.33 -13.63
N THR A 93 8.13 -12.58 -13.74
CA THR A 93 8.97 -12.91 -12.59
C THR A 93 9.82 -11.71 -12.17
N SER A 94 10.00 -11.56 -10.86
CA SER A 94 10.87 -10.55 -10.28
C SER A 94 11.51 -11.07 -8.99
N ARG A 95 12.43 -10.29 -8.45
CA ARG A 95 13.05 -10.57 -7.16
C ARG A 95 12.86 -9.39 -6.25
N ALA A 96 12.73 -9.65 -4.96
CA ALA A 96 12.63 -8.64 -3.93
C ALA A 96 13.62 -8.88 -2.79
N THR A 97 13.97 -7.80 -2.09
CA THR A 97 14.66 -7.83 -0.80
C THR A 97 13.89 -7.00 0.20
N VAL A 98 14.02 -7.36 1.47
CA VAL A 98 13.39 -6.69 2.59
C VAL A 98 14.38 -5.72 3.22
N LYS A 99 13.94 -4.51 3.56
CA LYS A 99 14.75 -3.53 4.29
C LYS A 99 14.78 -3.90 5.78
N ASP A 100 15.98 -4.07 6.32
CA ASP A 100 16.20 -4.35 7.74
C ASP A 100 15.61 -3.28 8.66
N GLY A 101 15.20 -3.69 9.86
CA GLY A 101 14.63 -2.79 10.87
C GLY A 101 13.21 -2.27 10.55
N THR A 102 12.57 -2.76 9.48
CA THR A 102 11.22 -2.34 9.08
C THR A 102 10.10 -3.30 9.51
N GLY A 103 10.42 -4.30 10.33
CA GLY A 103 9.46 -5.35 10.70
C GLY A 103 9.00 -6.17 9.48
N ASN A 104 9.88 -6.34 8.50
CA ASN A 104 9.63 -7.03 7.23
C ASN A 104 8.57 -6.39 6.31
N ARG A 105 8.37 -5.07 6.41
CA ARG A 105 7.30 -4.36 5.69
C ARG A 105 7.76 -3.65 4.43
N ARG A 106 8.98 -3.12 4.38
CA ARG A 106 9.46 -2.37 3.21
C ARG A 106 10.31 -3.26 2.32
N TRP A 107 9.83 -3.45 1.10
CA TRP A 107 10.43 -4.32 0.12
C TRP A 107 10.89 -3.49 -1.07
N THR A 108 12.01 -3.90 -1.68
CA THR A 108 12.46 -3.38 -2.97
C THR A 108 12.40 -4.51 -3.97
N THR A 109 11.76 -4.30 -5.10
CA THR A 109 11.54 -5.31 -6.14
C THR A 109 12.20 -4.88 -7.45
N TRP A 110 12.83 -5.81 -8.16
CA TRP A 110 13.51 -5.54 -9.43
C TRP A 110 12.88 -6.35 -10.56
N PHE A 111 12.24 -5.65 -11.50
CA PHE A 111 11.80 -6.20 -12.77
C PHE A 111 12.95 -6.10 -13.78
N PHE A 112 13.35 -7.24 -14.37
CA PHE A 112 14.43 -7.33 -15.37
C PHE A 112 15.74 -6.61 -15.00
N ALA A 113 16.02 -6.42 -13.69
CA ALA A 113 17.23 -5.81 -13.13
C ALA A 113 17.49 -4.31 -13.42
N VAL A 114 16.58 -3.56 -14.07
CA VAL A 114 16.87 -2.16 -14.48
C VAL A 114 16.24 -1.10 -13.56
N VAL A 115 14.99 -1.29 -13.11
CA VAL A 115 14.29 -0.27 -12.31
C VAL A 115 13.81 -0.86 -10.98
N PRO A 116 14.35 -0.39 -9.84
CA PRO A 116 13.85 -0.78 -8.53
C PRO A 116 12.46 -0.17 -8.32
N THR A 117 11.54 -1.00 -7.87
CA THR A 117 10.20 -0.61 -7.42
C THR A 117 10.11 -0.80 -5.91
N LYS A 118 9.31 0.02 -5.24
CA LYS A 118 9.12 -0.03 -3.80
C LYS A 118 7.76 -0.61 -3.50
N TYR A 119 7.71 -1.45 -2.48
CA TYR A 119 6.51 -2.13 -2.06
C TYR A 119 6.46 -2.11 -0.55
N ARG A 120 5.32 -1.76 0.05
CA ARG A 120 5.20 -1.71 1.51
C ARG A 120 3.94 -2.44 1.96
N ILE A 121 4.14 -3.48 2.78
CA ILE A 121 3.04 -4.18 3.44
C ILE A 121 2.55 -3.31 4.61
N LEU A 122 1.38 -2.70 4.42
CA LEU A 122 0.71 -1.84 5.39
C LEU A 122 0.17 -2.66 6.55
N GLU A 123 -0.54 -3.74 6.24
CA GLU A 123 -1.13 -4.63 7.23
C GLU A 123 -1.26 -6.05 6.67
N VAL A 124 -1.20 -7.03 7.56
CA VAL A 124 -1.54 -8.43 7.26
C VAL A 124 -2.43 -8.92 8.39
N ALA A 125 -3.45 -9.70 8.04
CA ALA A 125 -4.31 -10.35 9.02
C ALA A 125 -3.47 -11.23 9.97
N PRO A 126 -3.86 -11.38 11.26
CA PRO A 126 -3.14 -12.26 12.19
C PRO A 126 -3.04 -13.73 11.71
N ASP A 127 -4.03 -14.18 10.95
CA ASP A 127 -4.10 -15.51 10.33
C ASP A 127 -3.49 -15.56 8.92
N TYR A 128 -3.03 -14.41 8.38
CA TYR A 128 -2.49 -14.25 7.03
C TYR A 128 -3.51 -14.53 5.92
N SER A 129 -4.81 -14.36 6.18
CA SER A 129 -5.87 -14.54 5.18
C SER A 129 -5.94 -13.41 4.15
N TRP A 130 -5.59 -12.18 4.53
CA TRP A 130 -5.54 -10.99 3.68
C TRP A 130 -4.33 -10.10 4.01
N ALA A 131 -3.93 -9.26 3.05
CA ALA A 131 -2.89 -8.26 3.22
C ALA A 131 -3.25 -6.96 2.49
N LEU A 132 -2.83 -5.83 3.06
CA LEU A 132 -2.95 -4.49 2.49
C LEU A 132 -1.57 -3.95 2.18
N ILE A 133 -1.43 -3.40 0.98
CA ILE A 133 -0.12 -3.09 0.44
C ILE A 133 -0.20 -1.78 -0.36
N ASP A 134 0.84 -0.96 -0.30
CA ASP A 134 0.98 0.23 -1.13
C ASP A 134 2.36 0.36 -1.78
N TYR A 135 2.44 1.34 -2.69
CA TYR A 135 3.70 1.85 -3.20
C TYR A 135 4.00 3.19 -2.52
N PRO A 136 4.98 3.28 -1.61
CA PRO A 136 5.29 4.52 -0.91
C PRO A 136 5.60 5.68 -1.87
N GLY A 137 4.86 6.79 -1.73
CA GLY A 137 5.02 7.99 -2.54
C GLY A 137 4.35 7.92 -3.93
N ARG A 138 3.58 6.87 -4.20
CA ARG A 138 2.66 6.80 -5.35
C ARG A 138 1.26 6.52 -4.84
N ASP A 139 0.27 6.93 -5.62
CA ASP A 139 -1.13 6.63 -5.35
C ASP A 139 -1.49 5.24 -5.90
N LEU A 140 -0.82 4.21 -5.38
CA LEU A 140 -1.04 2.80 -5.72
C LEU A 140 -1.21 1.98 -4.46
N ALA A 141 -2.22 1.13 -4.46
CA ALA A 141 -2.53 0.21 -3.37
C ALA A 141 -3.14 -1.08 -3.89
N TRP A 142 -3.03 -2.14 -3.09
CA TRP A 142 -3.56 -3.46 -3.37
C TRP A 142 -4.23 -4.07 -2.14
N VAL A 143 -5.29 -4.83 -2.40
CA VAL A 143 -5.94 -5.74 -1.45
C VAL A 143 -5.67 -7.16 -1.90
N PHE A 144 -4.94 -7.91 -1.08
CA PHE A 144 -4.57 -9.30 -1.36
C PHE A 144 -5.34 -10.26 -0.46
N ALA A 145 -5.58 -11.49 -0.95
CA ALA A 145 -6.19 -12.56 -0.18
C ALA A 145 -5.57 -13.93 -0.50
N ARG A 146 -5.68 -14.89 0.42
CA ARG A 146 -5.24 -16.28 0.19
C ARG A 146 -6.19 -17.09 -0.69
N THR A 147 -7.42 -16.62 -0.86
CA THR A 147 -8.44 -17.21 -1.73
C THR A 147 -8.84 -16.22 -2.84
N PRO A 148 -9.27 -16.71 -4.01
CA PRO A 148 -9.74 -15.83 -5.10
C PRO A 148 -11.07 -15.13 -4.77
N ASP A 149 -11.80 -15.68 -3.81
CA ASP A 149 -13.07 -15.13 -3.33
C ASP A 149 -12.86 -14.40 -2.00
N MET A 150 -13.46 -13.21 -1.91
CA MET A 150 -13.53 -12.40 -0.69
C MET A 150 -14.97 -11.91 -0.51
N ASP A 151 -15.49 -12.07 0.70
CA ASP A 151 -16.82 -11.59 1.05
C ASP A 151 -16.92 -10.06 0.90
N HIS A 152 -18.11 -9.58 0.49
CA HIS A 152 -18.34 -8.16 0.25
C HIS A 152 -18.16 -7.30 1.50
N LYS A 153 -18.51 -7.79 2.69
CA LYS A 153 -18.33 -7.05 3.94
C LYS A 153 -16.85 -6.92 4.27
N GLN A 154 -16.10 -8.02 4.21
CA GLN A 154 -14.66 -7.99 4.44
C GLN A 154 -13.94 -7.08 3.43
N TYR A 155 -14.30 -7.17 2.15
CA TYR A 155 -13.75 -6.29 1.12
C TYR A 155 -13.97 -4.81 1.47
N ARG A 156 -15.20 -4.41 1.82
CA ARG A 156 -15.48 -3.01 2.19
C ARG A 156 -14.72 -2.57 3.44
N GLU A 157 -14.64 -3.40 4.47
CA GLU A 157 -13.87 -3.09 5.68
C GLU A 157 -12.39 -2.83 5.38
N LEU A 158 -11.80 -3.59 4.45
CA LEU A 158 -10.43 -3.41 4.01
C LEU A 158 -10.24 -2.16 3.16
N VAL A 159 -11.21 -1.82 2.31
CA VAL A 159 -11.19 -0.56 1.53
C VAL A 159 -11.32 0.65 2.46
N ASP A 160 -12.28 0.65 3.39
CA ASP A 160 -12.45 1.73 4.35
C ASP A 160 -11.20 1.90 5.23
N LYS A 161 -10.52 0.80 5.55
CA LYS A 161 -9.23 0.81 6.25
C LYS A 161 -8.11 1.47 5.42
N LEU A 162 -8.03 1.18 4.11
CA LEU A 162 -7.06 1.82 3.21
C LEU A 162 -7.20 3.35 3.18
N ASP A 163 -8.44 3.85 3.15
CA ASP A 163 -8.70 5.29 3.20
C ASP A 163 -8.39 5.87 4.58
N ARG A 164 -9.07 5.38 5.62
CA ARG A 164 -9.03 5.95 6.97
C ARG A 164 -7.65 5.90 7.62
N ASP A 165 -6.96 4.77 7.49
CA ASP A 165 -5.75 4.50 8.27
C ASP A 165 -4.47 4.74 7.46
N TYR A 166 -4.56 4.74 6.12
CA TYR A 166 -3.40 4.84 5.22
C TYR A 166 -3.50 5.97 4.18
N GLY A 167 -4.63 6.68 4.09
CA GLY A 167 -4.80 7.83 3.20
C GLY A 167 -4.79 7.48 1.72
N VAL A 168 -5.14 6.24 1.36
CA VAL A 168 -5.25 5.80 -0.04
C VAL A 168 -6.53 6.37 -0.63
N ASN A 169 -6.44 6.94 -1.84
CA ASN A 169 -7.64 7.37 -2.57
C ASN A 169 -8.39 6.15 -3.12
N VAL A 170 -9.36 5.67 -2.34
CA VAL A 170 -10.12 4.47 -2.65
C VAL A 170 -11.09 4.61 -3.82
N ASP A 171 -11.42 5.84 -4.26
CA ASP A 171 -12.25 6.05 -5.46
C ASP A 171 -11.58 5.51 -6.74
N LYS A 172 -10.25 5.41 -6.72
CA LYS A 172 -9.44 4.84 -7.81
C LYS A 172 -9.29 3.33 -7.71
N LEU A 173 -9.60 2.73 -6.57
CA LEU A 173 -9.48 1.30 -6.37
C LEU A 173 -10.53 0.57 -7.22
N LYS A 174 -10.10 -0.47 -7.94
CA LYS A 174 -10.98 -1.36 -8.70
C LYS A 174 -10.76 -2.80 -8.26
N ARG A 175 -11.85 -3.55 -8.20
CA ARG A 175 -11.80 -5.00 -7.95
C ARG A 175 -11.27 -5.69 -9.20
N VAL A 176 -10.40 -6.67 -9.00
CA VAL A 176 -9.91 -7.52 -10.08
C VAL A 176 -10.80 -8.75 -10.16
N ALA A 177 -11.28 -9.08 -11.36
CA ALA A 177 -12.11 -10.25 -11.54
C ALA A 177 -11.26 -11.52 -11.40
N GLN A 178 -11.61 -12.37 -10.43
CA GLN A 178 -11.03 -13.69 -10.23
C GLN A 178 -11.87 -14.80 -10.89
N HIS A 179 -13.15 -14.53 -11.16
CA HIS A 179 -14.07 -15.41 -11.87
C HIS A 179 -14.78 -14.70 -13.03
N ARG A 180 -15.11 -15.43 -14.11
CA ARG A 180 -15.83 -14.87 -15.27
C ARG A 180 -17.14 -14.18 -14.88
N ALA A 181 -17.86 -14.73 -13.92
CA ALA A 181 -19.12 -14.16 -13.42
C ALA A 181 -18.97 -12.82 -12.69
N GLN A 182 -17.75 -12.33 -12.46
CA GLN A 182 -17.48 -11.02 -11.88
C GLN A 182 -17.26 -9.93 -12.95
N VAL A 183 -16.97 -10.32 -14.19
CA VAL A 183 -16.79 -9.37 -15.31
C VAL A 183 -18.10 -8.60 -15.53
N GLY A 184 -17.98 -7.28 -15.68
CA GLY A 184 -19.13 -6.38 -15.89
C GLY A 184 -19.93 -6.05 -14.64
N LYS A 185 -19.60 -6.61 -13.47
CA LYS A 185 -20.23 -6.22 -12.20
C LYS A 185 -19.67 -4.89 -11.70
N LEU A 186 -20.49 -4.14 -10.97
CA LEU A 186 -20.10 -2.84 -10.41
C LEU A 186 -18.84 -2.96 -9.53
N GLY A 187 -17.92 -2.03 -9.74
CA GLY A 187 -16.66 -1.94 -8.99
C GLY A 187 -15.55 -2.85 -9.50
N PHE A 188 -15.85 -3.81 -10.39
CA PHE A 188 -14.82 -4.59 -11.06
C PHE A 188 -14.22 -3.84 -12.24
N GLU A 189 -12.93 -4.04 -12.43
CA GLU A 189 -12.19 -3.55 -13.59
C GLU A 189 -12.64 -4.27 -14.86
N VAL A 190 -12.65 -3.54 -15.98
CA VAL A 190 -12.94 -4.11 -17.30
C VAL A 190 -11.67 -4.81 -17.81
N PRO A 191 -11.75 -6.09 -18.21
CA PRO A 191 -10.60 -6.80 -18.76
C PRO A 191 -10.06 -6.13 -20.03
N SER A 192 -8.75 -6.26 -20.26
CA SER A 192 -8.09 -5.71 -21.46
C SER A 192 -8.58 -6.37 -22.75
N LYS A 193 -9.04 -7.62 -22.65
CA LYS A 193 -9.66 -8.39 -23.72
C LYS A 193 -10.94 -9.06 -23.21
N PRO A 194 -11.97 -9.18 -24.06
CA PRO A 194 -13.27 -9.74 -23.66
C PRO A 194 -13.18 -11.17 -23.12
#